data_AF-A0A0D8JCU4-F1
#
_entry.id   AF-A0A0D8JCU4-F1
#
_cell.length_a   1.000
_cell.length_b   1.000
_cell.length_c   1.000
_cell.angle_alpha   90.00
_cell.angle_beta   90.00
_cell.angle_gamma   90.00
#
_symmetry.space_group_name_H-M   'P 1'
#
loop_
_entity.id
_entity.type
_entity.pdbx_description
1 polymer ?
#
loop_
_entity_poly.entity_id
_entity_poly.type
_entity_poly.pdbx_seq_one_letter_code
_entity_poly.pdbx_strand_id
1 'polypeptide(L)'
;MEKNRLEEFIKANRGEFDFRTPSPEVWDKINTATKETKVVSLRHYFIRAAAVAVILIATGVILWQNNLNNPVRLAENADPELKELIEAEAFYSSQVNQKLKEIQKCYYTFPELKHEIETDLNELEGMYQLLKNDLEENISNKSVIEAMIENNRYRLQLCDDVLNQVKC
;
A
#
# COMPACT_ATOMS: atom_id res chain seq x y z
N MET A 1 72.62 -9.47 46.89
CA MET A 1 72.04 -8.97 45.63
C MET A 1 73.20 -8.70 44.71
N GLU A 2 73.57 -9.67 43.87
CA GLU A 2 74.71 -9.53 42.97
C GLU A 2 74.41 -8.41 41.97
N LYS A 3 75.24 -7.38 41.94
CA LYS A 3 75.15 -6.34 40.91
C LYS A 3 75.41 -7.02 39.56
N ASN A 4 74.41 -7.02 38.69
CA ASN A 4 74.52 -7.57 37.34
C ASN A 4 75.59 -6.78 36.59
N ARG A 5 76.82 -7.30 36.54
CA ARG A 5 77.96 -6.66 35.84
C ARG A 5 77.63 -6.33 34.39
N LEU A 6 76.79 -7.15 33.76
CA LEU A 6 76.29 -6.93 32.41
C LEU A 6 75.41 -5.68 32.32
N GLU A 7 74.57 -5.42 33.32
CA GLU A 7 73.70 -4.24 33.35
C GLU A 7 74.54 -2.95 33.48
N GLU A 8 75.54 -2.95 34.34
CA GLU A 8 76.47 -1.82 34.48
C GLU A 8 77.27 -1.60 33.18
N PHE A 9 77.72 -2.68 32.52
CA PHE A 9 78.40 -2.60 31.23
C PHE A 9 77.51 -2.03 30.12
N ILE A 10 76.27 -2.49 30.01
CA ILE A 10 75.32 -1.98 29.00
C ILE A 10 75.00 -0.51 29.25
N LYS A 11 74.81 -0.11 30.52
CA LYS A 11 74.55 1.29 30.87
C LYS A 11 75.76 2.19 30.60
N ALA A 12 76.97 1.74 30.93
CA ALA A 12 78.21 2.50 30.69
C ALA A 12 78.50 2.69 29.20
N ASN A 13 78.15 1.70 28.35
CA ASN A 13 78.39 1.73 26.91
C ASN A 13 77.14 2.03 26.08
N ARG A 14 76.08 2.57 26.69
CA ARG A 14 74.79 2.84 25.99
C ARG A 14 74.96 3.67 24.72
N GLY A 15 75.84 4.67 24.76
CA GLY A 15 76.12 5.52 23.60
C GLY A 15 76.71 4.76 22.41
N GLU A 16 77.45 3.67 22.65
CA GLU A 16 77.98 2.81 21.58
C GLU A 16 76.92 1.88 20.99
N PHE A 17 75.86 1.57 21.75
CA PHE A 17 74.74 0.75 21.28
C PHE A 17 73.70 1.57 20.50
N ASP A 18 73.48 2.83 20.86
CA ASP A 18 72.47 3.71 20.26
C ASP A 18 73.01 4.52 19.05
N PHE A 19 73.92 3.94 18.26
CA PHE A 19 74.58 4.62 17.13
C PHE A 19 73.77 4.66 15.82
N ARG A 20 72.66 3.92 15.74
CA ARG A 20 71.77 3.89 14.57
C ARG A 20 70.34 4.19 14.96
N THR A 21 69.76 5.19 14.33
CA THR A 21 68.32 5.43 14.34
C THR A 21 67.70 4.84 13.07
N PRO A 22 66.51 4.22 13.12
CA PRO A 22 65.83 3.75 11.93
C PRO A 22 65.52 4.93 10.98
N SER A 23 65.45 4.66 9.67
CA SER A 23 65.09 5.69 8.71
C SER A 23 63.61 6.10 8.88
N PRO A 24 63.26 7.36 8.55
CA PRO A 24 61.86 7.82 8.59
C PRO A 24 60.90 6.94 7.77
N GLU A 25 61.38 6.33 6.68
CA GLU A 25 60.59 5.42 5.84
C GLU A 25 60.10 4.17 6.59
N VAL A 26 60.83 3.71 7.60
CA VAL A 26 60.41 2.55 8.41
C VAL A 26 59.17 2.90 9.22
N TRP A 27 59.14 4.11 9.80
CA TRP A 27 57.99 4.59 10.56
C TRP A 27 56.76 4.82 9.68
N ASP A 28 56.95 5.38 8.49
CA ASP A 28 55.86 5.54 7.52
C ASP A 28 55.23 4.20 7.12
N LYS A 29 56.05 3.16 6.93
CA LYS A 29 55.56 1.81 6.63
C LYS A 29 54.78 1.20 7.80
N ILE A 30 55.20 1.43 9.04
CA ILE A 30 54.51 0.94 10.24
C ILE A 30 53.14 1.63 10.41
N ASN A 31 53.09 2.95 10.23
CA ASN A 31 51.85 3.73 10.31
C ASN A 31 50.86 3.34 9.20
N THR A 32 51.38 3.00 8.01
CA THR A 32 50.53 2.54 6.90
C THR A 32 49.99 1.13 7.13
N ALA A 33 50.77 0.25 7.78
CA ALA A 33 50.35 -1.11 8.12
C ALA A 33 49.32 -1.16 9.27
N THR A 34 49.23 -0.11 10.09
CA THR A 34 48.28 0.04 11.19
C THR A 34 47.04 0.84 10.76
N LYS A 35 46.42 0.44 9.65
CA LYS A 35 45.13 1.04 9.26
C LYS A 35 44.06 0.55 10.23
N GLU A 36 43.51 1.46 11.03
CA GLU A 36 42.44 1.14 11.99
C GLU A 36 41.28 0.41 11.28
N THR A 37 40.95 -0.78 11.76
CA THR A 37 39.83 -1.56 11.25
C THR A 37 38.53 -0.86 11.63
N LYS A 38 37.87 -0.28 10.63
CA LYS A 38 36.59 0.39 10.82
C LYS A 38 35.52 -0.65 11.15
N VAL A 39 35.25 -0.88 12.43
CA VAL A 39 34.19 -1.77 12.90
C VAL A 39 32.83 -1.14 12.61
N VAL A 40 32.11 -1.70 11.63
CA VAL A 40 30.77 -1.24 11.29
C VAL A 40 29.79 -1.90 12.27
N SER A 41 29.08 -1.12 13.08
CA SER A 41 28.13 -1.69 14.03
C SER A 41 26.91 -2.25 13.27
N LEU A 42 26.81 -3.58 13.19
CA LEU A 42 25.66 -4.28 12.58
C LEU A 42 24.33 -3.96 13.30
N ARG A 43 24.39 -3.49 14.56
CA ARG A 43 23.24 -3.11 15.38
C ARG A 43 22.31 -2.11 14.68
N HIS A 44 22.87 -1.11 13.98
CA HIS A 44 22.07 -0.11 13.26
C HIS A 44 21.31 -0.72 12.08
N TYR A 45 21.89 -1.73 11.42
CA TYR A 45 21.22 -2.45 10.33
C TYR A 45 20.09 -3.35 10.86
N PHE A 46 20.32 -4.05 11.97
CA PHE A 46 19.28 -4.87 12.60
C PHE A 46 18.09 -4.04 13.11
N ILE A 47 18.33 -2.85 13.69
CA ILE A 47 17.25 -1.95 14.13
C ILE A 47 16.42 -1.46 12.93
N ARG A 48 17.07 -1.11 11.81
CA ARG A 48 16.35 -0.70 10.58
C ARG A 48 15.53 -1.84 9.98
N ALA A 49 16.08 -3.05 9.94
CA ALA A 49 15.37 -4.23 9.44
C ALA A 49 14.13 -4.56 10.29
N ALA A 50 14.24 -4.46 11.62
CA ALA A 50 13.11 -4.69 12.52
C ALA A 50 11.98 -3.68 12.31
N ALA A 51 12.30 -2.40 12.10
CA ALA A 51 11.28 -1.37 11.83
C ALA A 51 10.49 -1.64 10.55
N VAL A 52 11.15 -2.08 9.47
CA VAL A 52 10.50 -2.44 8.20
C VAL A 52 9.61 -3.68 8.38
N ALA A 53 10.08 -4.68 9.11
CA ALA A 53 9.29 -5.90 9.37
C ALA A 53 8.00 -5.60 10.15
N VAL A 54 8.06 -4.71 11.15
CA VAL A 54 6.86 -4.30 11.91
C VAL A 54 5.84 -3.62 11.00
N ILE A 55 6.27 -2.73 10.10
CA ILE A 55 5.37 -2.08 9.15
C ILE A 55 4.71 -3.11 8.24
N LEU A 56 5.49 -4.04 7.67
CA LEU A 56 4.96 -5.10 6.79
C LEU A 56 3.95 -6.00 7.51
N ILE A 57 4.24 -6.40 8.75
CA ILE A 57 3.33 -7.20 9.57
C ILE A 57 2.06 -6.40 9.88
N ALA A 58 2.17 -5.14 10.28
CA ALA A 58 1.03 -4.29 10.56
C ALA A 58 0.13 -4.12 9.33
N THR A 59 0.72 -3.82 8.16
CA THR A 59 -0.03 -3.75 6.91
C THR A 59 -0.65 -5.10 6.52
N GLY A 60 0.07 -6.20 6.74
CA GLY A 60 -0.44 -7.55 6.47
C GLY A 60 -1.62 -7.91 7.36
N VAL A 61 -1.57 -7.56 8.64
CA VAL A 61 -2.68 -7.76 9.59
C VAL A 61 -3.88 -6.90 9.22
N ILE A 62 -3.68 -5.63 8.85
CA ILE A 62 -4.76 -4.75 8.39
C ILE A 62 -5.44 -5.31 7.14
N LEU A 63 -4.64 -5.74 6.15
CA LEU A 63 -5.17 -6.35 4.93
C LEU A 63 -5.90 -7.68 5.22
N TRP A 64 -5.38 -8.50 6.13
CA TRP A 64 -6.03 -9.74 6.55
C TRP A 64 -7.36 -9.47 7.25
N GLN A 65 -7.41 -8.52 8.18
CA GLN A 65 -8.64 -8.13 8.88
C GLN A 65 -9.67 -7.55 7.90
N ASN A 66 -9.25 -6.70 6.95
CA ASN A 66 -10.14 -6.18 5.92
C ASN A 66 -10.64 -7.27 4.95
N ASN A 67 -9.87 -8.32 4.68
CA ASN A 67 -10.33 -9.47 3.89
C ASN A 67 -11.31 -10.37 4.68
N LEU A 68 -11.28 -10.36 6.01
CA LEU A 68 -12.34 -10.98 6.83
C LEU A 68 -13.61 -10.11 6.87
N ASN A 69 -13.49 -8.80 6.65
CA ASN A 69 -14.58 -7.84 6.48
C ASN A 69 -15.11 -7.79 5.02
N ASN A 70 -14.97 -8.88 4.26
CA ASN A 70 -15.75 -9.01 3.03
C ASN A 70 -17.24 -8.92 3.37
N PRO A 71 -18.04 -8.07 2.69
CA PRO A 71 -19.50 -8.04 2.87
C PRO A 71 -20.16 -9.41 2.63
N VAL A 72 -19.45 -10.32 1.97
CA VAL A 72 -19.82 -11.73 1.75
C VAL A 72 -20.06 -12.51 3.06
N ARG A 73 -19.39 -12.18 4.18
CA ARG A 73 -19.63 -12.87 5.46
C ARG A 73 -20.85 -12.36 6.22
N LEU A 74 -21.34 -11.16 5.90
CA LEU A 74 -22.64 -10.68 6.38
C LEU A 74 -23.78 -11.38 5.62
N ALA A 75 -23.54 -11.87 4.41
CA ALA A 75 -24.53 -12.51 3.55
C ALA A 75 -24.89 -13.97 3.93
N GLU A 76 -24.09 -14.66 4.74
CA GLU A 76 -24.36 -16.07 5.11
C GLU A 76 -25.48 -16.22 6.16
N ASN A 77 -25.80 -15.15 6.90
CA ASN A 77 -26.95 -15.07 7.81
C ASN A 77 -27.90 -13.90 7.45
N ALA A 78 -27.73 -13.29 6.28
CA ALA A 78 -28.59 -12.19 5.83
C ALA A 78 -29.98 -12.70 5.42
N ASP A 79 -30.98 -11.86 5.66
CA ASP A 79 -32.34 -11.99 5.11
C ASP A 79 -32.27 -12.29 3.60
N PRO A 80 -32.99 -13.31 3.07
CA PRO A 80 -33.00 -13.62 1.64
C PRO A 80 -33.19 -12.41 0.72
N GLU A 81 -33.98 -11.42 1.15
CA GLU A 81 -34.23 -10.19 0.38
C GLU A 81 -33.00 -9.28 0.30
N LEU A 82 -32.20 -9.19 1.38
CA LEU A 82 -30.96 -8.42 1.37
C LEU A 82 -29.90 -9.09 0.50
N LYS A 83 -29.89 -10.42 0.45
CA LYS A 83 -29.01 -11.17 -0.45
C LYS A 83 -29.35 -10.91 -1.92
N GLU A 84 -30.64 -10.89 -2.26
CA GLU A 84 -31.10 -10.52 -3.60
C GLU A 84 -30.62 -9.12 -4.00
N LEU A 85 -30.72 -8.15 -3.08
CA LEU A 85 -30.22 -6.79 -3.33
C LEU A 85 -28.72 -6.77 -3.66
N ILE A 86 -27.90 -7.46 -2.86
CA ILE A 86 -26.44 -7.50 -3.05
C ILE A 86 -26.08 -8.12 -4.41
N GLU A 87 -26.74 -9.23 -4.77
CA GLU A 87 -26.51 -9.90 -6.06
C GLU A 87 -26.96 -9.02 -7.23
N ALA A 88 -28.13 -8.39 -7.13
CA ALA A 88 -28.64 -7.46 -8.12
C ALA A 88 -27.72 -6.25 -8.29
N GLU A 89 -27.27 -5.62 -7.20
CA GLU A 89 -26.36 -4.47 -7.22
C GLU A 89 -25.04 -4.82 -7.93
N ALA A 90 -24.44 -5.95 -7.59
CA ALA A 90 -23.21 -6.41 -8.23
C ALA A 90 -23.40 -6.63 -9.75
N PHE A 91 -24.51 -7.25 -10.14
CA PHE A 91 -24.84 -7.50 -11.53
C PHE A 91 -25.06 -6.19 -12.31
N TYR A 92 -25.96 -5.32 -11.85
CA TYR A 92 -26.31 -4.08 -12.55
C TYR A 92 -25.14 -3.09 -12.59
N SER A 93 -24.39 -2.94 -11.49
CA SER A 93 -23.20 -2.08 -11.45
C SER A 93 -22.16 -2.51 -12.49
N SER A 94 -21.90 -3.81 -12.63
CA SER A 94 -20.99 -4.33 -13.66
C SER A 94 -21.47 -4.00 -15.08
N GLN A 95 -22.76 -4.23 -15.36
CA GLN A 95 -23.36 -3.99 -16.67
C GLN A 95 -23.37 -2.50 -17.05
N VAL A 96 -23.77 -1.62 -16.12
CA VAL A 96 -23.76 -0.16 -16.30
C VAL A 96 -22.35 0.33 -16.58
N ASN A 97 -21.36 -0.11 -15.78
CA ASN A 97 -19.96 0.28 -15.98
C ASN A 97 -19.41 -0.14 -17.35
N GLN A 98 -19.82 -1.30 -17.86
CA GLN A 98 -19.41 -1.73 -19.20
C GLN A 98 -20.01 -0.82 -20.28
N LYS A 99 -21.32 -0.58 -20.24
CA LYS A 99 -22.01 0.24 -21.24
C LYS A 99 -21.57 1.70 -21.19
N LEU A 100 -21.36 2.25 -20.00
CA LEU A 100 -20.87 3.60 -19.82
C LEU A 100 -19.49 3.80 -20.49
N LYS A 101 -18.60 2.81 -20.44
CA LYS A 101 -17.32 2.85 -21.16
C LYS A 101 -17.49 2.85 -22.68
N GLU A 102 -18.54 2.23 -23.20
CA GLU A 102 -18.86 2.26 -24.62
C GLU A 102 -19.42 3.64 -25.01
N ILE A 103 -20.36 4.17 -24.21
CA ILE A 103 -20.93 5.51 -24.38
C ILE A 103 -19.84 6.59 -24.31
N GLN A 104 -18.87 6.47 -23.40
CA GLN A 104 -17.78 7.44 -23.27
C GLN A 104 -16.93 7.57 -24.55
N LYS A 105 -16.84 6.52 -25.38
CA LYS A 105 -16.14 6.60 -26.68
C LYS A 105 -16.88 7.52 -27.65
N CYS A 106 -18.19 7.67 -27.49
CA CYS A 106 -19.05 8.50 -28.32
C CYS A 106 -18.99 9.99 -27.99
N TYR A 107 -18.44 10.36 -26.83
CA TYR A 107 -18.42 11.76 -26.36
C TYR A 107 -17.64 12.70 -27.30
N TYR A 108 -16.68 12.18 -28.07
CA TYR A 108 -15.98 12.97 -29.08
C TYR A 108 -16.87 13.32 -30.28
N THR A 109 -17.80 12.43 -30.63
CA THR A 109 -18.72 12.59 -31.77
C THR A 109 -19.94 13.40 -31.37
N PHE A 110 -20.44 13.20 -30.15
CA PHE A 110 -21.65 13.83 -29.60
C PHE A 110 -21.34 14.44 -28.22
N PRO A 111 -20.76 15.66 -28.16
CA PRO A 111 -20.37 16.28 -26.90
C PRO A 111 -21.56 16.65 -26.01
N GLU A 112 -22.73 16.94 -26.59
CA GLU A 112 -23.99 17.18 -25.86
C GLU A 112 -24.45 15.96 -25.05
N LEU A 113 -24.20 14.76 -25.57
CA LEU A 113 -24.57 13.48 -24.93
C LEU A 113 -23.92 13.33 -23.56
N LYS A 114 -22.69 13.85 -23.40
CA LYS A 114 -21.96 13.75 -22.14
C LYS A 114 -22.75 14.39 -21.00
N HIS A 115 -23.23 15.61 -21.20
CA HIS A 115 -23.85 16.37 -20.12
C HIS A 115 -25.21 15.77 -19.73
N GLU A 116 -26.02 15.38 -20.72
CA GLU A 116 -27.34 14.78 -20.50
C GLU A 116 -27.20 13.46 -19.73
N ILE A 117 -26.36 12.55 -20.21
CA ILE A 117 -26.22 11.22 -19.60
C ILE A 117 -25.54 11.26 -18.23
N GLU A 118 -24.52 12.11 -18.04
CA GLU A 118 -23.93 12.27 -16.72
C GLU A 118 -24.91 12.88 -15.73
N THR A 119 -25.79 13.79 -16.17
CA THR A 119 -26.82 14.38 -15.29
C THR A 119 -27.84 13.34 -14.87
N ASP A 120 -28.42 12.60 -15.81
CA ASP A 120 -29.45 11.58 -15.55
C ASP A 120 -28.91 10.44 -14.67
N LEU A 121 -27.68 9.98 -14.92
CA LEU A 121 -27.05 8.95 -14.09
C LEU A 121 -26.75 9.43 -12.68
N ASN A 122 -26.39 10.70 -12.51
CA ASN A 122 -26.18 11.29 -11.19
C ASN A 122 -27.49 11.44 -10.42
N GLU A 123 -28.60 11.76 -11.09
CA GLU A 123 -29.93 11.80 -10.48
C GLU A 123 -30.35 10.40 -9.98
N LEU A 124 -30.19 9.38 -10.82
CA LEU A 124 -30.48 7.99 -10.45
C LEU A 124 -29.61 7.51 -9.27
N GLU A 125 -28.32 7.87 -9.25
CA GLU A 125 -27.42 7.59 -8.12
C GLU A 125 -27.88 8.32 -6.85
N GLY A 126 -28.29 9.59 -6.95
CA GLY A 126 -28.85 10.34 -5.83
C GLY A 126 -30.08 9.67 -5.22
N MET A 127 -31.01 9.22 -6.07
CA MET A 127 -32.19 8.45 -5.63
C MET A 127 -31.80 7.14 -4.94
N TYR A 128 -30.79 6.43 -5.46
CA TYR A 128 -30.30 5.20 -4.84
C TYR A 128 -29.74 5.45 -3.43
N GLN A 129 -28.97 6.53 -3.24
CA GLN A 129 -28.44 6.88 -1.92
C GLN A 129 -29.55 7.24 -0.91
N LEU A 130 -30.64 7.88 -1.35
CA LEU A 130 -31.80 8.12 -0.50
C LEU A 130 -32.44 6.81 -0.04
N LEU A 131 -32.70 5.89 -0.97
CA LEU A 131 -33.25 4.57 -0.66
C LEU A 131 -32.34 3.77 0.28
N LYS A 132 -31.02 3.88 0.10
CA LYS A 132 -30.05 3.24 0.98
C LYS A 132 -30.15 3.78 2.41
N ASN A 133 -30.26 5.10 2.59
CA ASN A 133 -30.46 5.70 3.91
C ASN A 133 -31.77 5.23 4.54
N ASP A 134 -32.87 5.18 3.77
CA ASP A 134 -34.16 4.68 4.24
C ASP A 134 -34.09 3.21 4.69
N LEU A 135 -33.28 2.39 4.01
CA LEU A 135 -33.05 0.98 4.37
C LEU A 135 -32.18 0.84 5.64
N GLU A 136 -31.22 1.74 5.85
CA GLU A 136 -30.40 1.78 7.08
C GLU A 136 -31.24 2.17 8.30
N GLU A 137 -32.19 3.10 8.14
CA GLU A 137 -33.11 3.51 9.21
C GLU A 137 -34.20 2.46 9.51
N ASN A 138 -34.66 1.72 8.49
CA ASN A 138 -35.64 0.65 8.61
C ASN A 138 -35.06 -0.68 8.08
N ILE A 139 -34.34 -1.39 8.96
CA ILE A 139 -33.73 -2.69 8.66
C ILE A 139 -34.80 -3.64 8.09
N SER A 140 -34.66 -3.99 6.81
CA SER A 140 -35.49 -4.91 6.04
C SER A 140 -36.91 -4.42 5.69
N ASN A 141 -36.98 -3.37 4.86
CA ASN A 141 -38.20 -3.06 4.12
C ASN A 141 -38.09 -3.58 2.68
N LYS A 142 -38.78 -4.69 2.39
CA LYS A 142 -38.90 -5.28 1.05
C LYS A 142 -39.19 -4.26 -0.05
N SER A 143 -40.06 -3.29 0.22
CA SER A 143 -40.43 -2.26 -0.75
C SER A 143 -39.27 -1.33 -1.08
N VAL A 144 -38.38 -1.05 -0.13
CA VAL A 144 -37.19 -0.22 -0.34
C VAL A 144 -36.16 -1.03 -1.14
N ILE A 145 -35.97 -2.31 -0.81
CA ILE A 145 -35.11 -3.22 -1.57
C ILE A 145 -35.55 -3.31 -3.03
N GLU A 146 -36.84 -3.52 -3.29
CA GLU A 146 -37.39 -3.57 -4.65
C GLU A 146 -37.17 -2.25 -5.40
N ALA A 147 -37.40 -1.11 -4.73
CA ALA A 147 -37.14 0.21 -5.32
C ALA A 147 -35.64 0.42 -5.65
N MET A 148 -34.73 -0.09 -4.82
CA MET A 148 -33.27 -0.03 -5.08
C MET A 148 -32.87 -0.90 -6.28
N ILE A 149 -33.48 -2.07 -6.42
CA ILE A 149 -33.26 -2.95 -7.58
C ILE A 149 -33.81 -2.29 -8.86
N GLU A 150 -35.01 -1.71 -8.80
CA GLU A 150 -35.61 -0.97 -9.93
C GLU A 150 -34.78 0.24 -10.34
N ASN A 151 -34.26 1.02 -9.39
CA ASN A 151 -33.35 2.13 -9.70
C ASN A 151 -32.13 1.67 -10.51
N ASN A 152 -31.51 0.55 -10.10
CA ASN A 152 -30.39 -0.04 -10.84
C ASN A 152 -30.79 -0.55 -12.23
N ARG A 153 -32.01 -1.09 -12.39
CA ARG A 153 -32.56 -1.45 -13.71
C ARG A 153 -32.71 -0.23 -14.61
N TYR A 154 -33.22 0.88 -14.09
CA TYR A 154 -33.34 2.13 -14.86
C TYR A 154 -31.99 2.69 -15.29
N ARG A 155 -30.97 2.64 -14.43
CA ARG A 155 -29.59 3.03 -14.82
C ARG A 155 -29.09 2.21 -15.99
N LEU A 156 -29.32 0.90 -15.96
CA LEU A 156 -28.93 0.02 -17.05
C LEU A 156 -29.70 0.33 -18.34
N GLN A 157 -31.03 0.50 -18.23
CA GLN A 157 -31.90 0.80 -19.35
C GLN A 157 -31.52 2.13 -20.01
N LEU A 158 -31.22 3.17 -19.23
CA LEU A 158 -30.73 4.45 -19.74
C LEU A 158 -29.47 4.25 -20.60
N CYS A 159 -28.50 3.50 -20.11
CA CYS A 159 -27.29 3.21 -20.88
C CYS A 159 -27.60 2.41 -22.17
N ASP A 160 -28.55 1.48 -22.13
CA ASP A 160 -29.00 0.74 -23.33
C ASP A 160 -29.65 1.65 -24.36
N ASP A 161 -30.58 2.49 -23.92
CA ASP A 161 -31.34 3.40 -24.78
C ASP A 161 -30.39 4.38 -25.49
N VAL A 162 -29.37 4.86 -24.78
CA VAL A 162 -28.30 5.69 -25.36
C VAL A 162 -27.52 4.93 -26.42
N LEU A 163 -27.02 3.73 -26.12
CA LEU A 163 -26.24 2.95 -27.09
C LEU A 163 -27.07 2.55 -28.32
N ASN A 164 -28.38 2.36 -28.16
CA ASN A 164 -29.29 2.06 -29.27
C ASN A 164 -29.52 3.27 -30.19
N GLN A 165 -29.57 4.47 -29.62
CA GLN A 165 -29.77 5.72 -30.37
C GLN A 165 -28.47 6.24 -31.00
N VAL A 166 -27.35 6.04 -30.30
CA VAL A 166 -26.06 6.60 -30.66
C VAL A 166 -25.22 5.51 -31.34
N LYS A 167 -25.23 5.50 -32.67
CA LYS A 167 -24.29 4.70 -33.46
C LYS A 167 -22.97 5.44 -33.62
N CYS A 168 -22.06 5.13 -32.73
CA CYS A 168 -20.62 5.32 -32.92
C CYS A 168 -20.06 4.15 -33.75
#